data_AF-A0A0L0JR48-F1
#
_entry.id   AF-A0A0L0JR48-F1
#
_cell.length_a   1.000
_cell.length_b   1.000
_cell.length_c   1.000
_cell.angle_alpha   90.00
_cell.angle_beta   90.00
_cell.angle_gamma   90.00
#
_symmetry.space_group_name_H-M   'P 1'
#
loop_
_entity.id
_entity.type
_entity.pdbx_description
1 polymer ?
#
loop_
_entity_poly.entity_id
_entity_poly.type
_entity_poly.pdbx_seq_one_letter_code
_entity_poly.pdbx_strand_id
1 'polypeptide(L)'
;MISMKDGVLMAAPTATPGVSGGTLSPLGQRLHGLLSSERVVGDLRHYFGIGVPPGGVPFTGSRFEHLAGGGDRPEVADRITAEDLVAVQTLSVTVPASVALDILEGSLGVRLSGLLQAIPRDIDMVDADADVVADGSSADQAWSLLCEQYGVNWVIAGKVLARKRPRLLPVYDRIVRCAVGRPPSFWLALHAALREDDAALYRRLLELRQAAGLPETVSALRVCDVAVWMNHRAVGHACP
;
A
#
# COMPACT_ATOMS: atom_id res chain seq x y z
N MET A 1 72.53 0.06 23.71
CA MET A 1 72.45 -1.37 23.36
C MET A 1 71.02 -1.81 23.68
N ILE A 2 70.26 -2.11 22.62
CA ILE A 2 68.98 -2.83 22.52
C ILE A 2 68.24 -3.15 23.84
N SER A 3 67.01 -2.68 24.01
CA SER A 3 65.82 -3.56 23.90
C SER A 3 64.51 -2.78 23.99
N MET A 4 63.74 -2.85 22.90
CA MET A 4 62.28 -2.74 22.91
C MET A 4 61.68 -3.84 23.79
N LYS A 5 60.55 -3.54 24.44
CA LYS A 5 59.53 -4.49 24.85
C LYS A 5 58.19 -3.75 25.02
N ASP A 6 57.36 -3.83 23.99
CA ASP A 6 55.95 -4.28 23.98
C ASP A 6 55.20 -4.09 25.33
N GLY A 7 54.12 -3.31 25.46
CA GLY A 7 53.04 -3.07 24.52
C GLY A 7 51.85 -3.99 24.81
N VAL A 8 51.01 -3.69 25.81
CA VAL A 8 49.59 -4.09 25.84
C VAL A 8 48.78 -3.06 26.66
N LEU A 9 48.09 -2.16 25.97
CA LEU A 9 46.92 -1.46 26.52
C LEU A 9 45.72 -2.37 26.21
N MET A 10 45.10 -2.95 27.23
CA MET A 10 43.87 -3.72 27.07
C MET A 10 42.74 -2.78 26.65
N ALA A 11 42.44 -2.75 25.35
CA ALA A 11 41.22 -2.15 24.85
C ALA A 11 40.03 -2.97 25.35
N ALA A 12 39.12 -2.32 26.07
CA ALA A 12 37.83 -2.90 26.40
C ALA A 12 37.11 -3.32 25.11
N PRO A 13 36.39 -4.47 25.08
CA PRO A 13 35.66 -4.86 23.90
C PRO A 13 34.62 -3.79 23.59
N THR A 14 34.76 -3.17 22.42
CA THR A 14 33.70 -2.39 21.79
C THR A 14 32.48 -3.28 21.70
N ALA A 15 31.47 -2.97 22.51
CA ALA A 15 30.15 -3.56 22.40
C ALA A 15 29.66 -3.32 20.97
N THR A 16 29.49 -4.40 20.22
CA THR A 16 28.66 -4.42 19.02
C THR A 16 27.32 -3.79 19.40
N PRO A 17 26.78 -2.82 18.64
CA PRO A 17 25.43 -2.36 18.90
C PRO A 17 24.53 -3.58 18.68
N GLY A 18 23.97 -4.07 19.80
CA GLY A 18 23.05 -5.18 19.77
C GLY A 18 21.91 -4.84 18.82
N VAL A 19 21.65 -5.76 17.90
CA VAL A 19 20.38 -5.83 17.17
C VAL A 19 19.29 -5.74 18.22
N SER A 20 18.66 -4.57 18.32
CA SER A 20 17.50 -4.40 19.17
C SER A 20 16.39 -5.18 18.48
N GLY A 21 16.27 -6.46 18.84
CA GLY A 21 15.16 -7.32 18.45
C GLY A 21 13.88 -6.80 19.06
N GLY A 22 13.37 -5.70 18.49
CA GLY A 22 12.05 -5.20 18.78
C GLY A 22 11.06 -6.25 18.29
N THR A 23 10.18 -6.69 19.18
CA THR A 23 9.05 -7.53 18.77
C THR A 23 8.23 -6.75 17.74
N LEU A 24 8.16 -7.27 16.52
CA LEU A 24 7.34 -6.71 15.44
C LEU A 24 5.91 -6.46 15.92
N SER A 25 5.24 -5.42 15.39
CA SER A 25 3.83 -5.17 15.71
C SER A 25 2.94 -6.35 15.28
N PRO A 26 1.73 -6.49 15.84
CA PRO A 26 0.80 -7.55 15.41
C PRO A 26 0.51 -7.54 13.91
N LEU A 27 0.49 -6.36 13.27
CA LEU A 27 0.34 -6.24 11.83
C LEU A 27 1.60 -6.69 11.10
N GLY A 28 2.78 -6.22 11.53
CA GLY A 28 4.07 -6.64 10.97
C GLY A 28 4.23 -8.16 10.98
N GLN A 29 3.99 -8.81 12.13
CA GLN A 29 4.06 -10.27 12.27
C GLN A 29 3.13 -10.99 11.27
N ARG A 30 1.88 -10.53 11.12
CA ARG A 30 0.91 -11.13 10.17
C ARG A 30 1.38 -10.97 8.73
N LEU A 31 1.84 -9.77 8.35
CA LEU A 31 2.29 -9.50 6.99
C LEU A 31 3.53 -10.33 6.64
N HIS A 32 4.52 -10.42 7.54
CA HIS A 32 5.67 -11.31 7.35
C HIS A 32 5.23 -12.77 7.15
N GLY A 33 4.29 -13.27 7.95
CA GLY A 33 3.75 -14.62 7.78
C GLY A 33 3.07 -14.85 6.43
N LEU A 34 2.22 -13.91 6.00
CA LEU A 34 1.51 -13.99 4.72
C LEU A 34 2.47 -13.93 3.51
N LEU A 35 3.48 -13.06 3.58
CA LEU A 35 4.46 -12.84 2.51
C LEU A 35 5.57 -13.91 2.45
N SER A 36 5.68 -14.76 3.48
CA SER A 36 6.61 -15.89 3.50
C SER A 36 6.09 -17.12 2.75
N SER A 37 4.83 -17.11 2.29
CA SER A 37 4.29 -18.22 1.51
C SER A 37 4.99 -18.37 0.16
N GLU A 38 5.41 -19.58 -0.18
CA GLU A 38 6.07 -19.91 -1.47
C GLU A 38 5.19 -19.59 -2.69
N ARG A 39 3.86 -19.45 -2.49
CA ARG A 39 2.91 -19.15 -3.57
C ARG A 39 2.90 -17.69 -3.98
N VAL A 40 3.39 -16.76 -3.16
CA VAL A 40 3.20 -15.31 -3.35
C VAL A 40 3.66 -14.83 -4.73
N VAL A 41 4.83 -15.30 -5.19
CA VAL A 41 5.35 -14.92 -6.52
C VAL A 41 4.43 -15.43 -7.64
N GLY A 42 3.96 -16.68 -7.54
CA GLY A 42 3.01 -17.26 -8.49
C GLY A 42 1.66 -16.56 -8.48
N ASP A 43 1.16 -16.22 -7.30
CA ASP A 43 -0.10 -15.49 -7.09
C ASP A 43 -0.04 -14.08 -7.68
N LEU A 44 1.06 -13.35 -7.48
CA LEU A 44 1.30 -12.04 -8.09
C LEU A 44 1.30 -12.15 -9.62
N ARG A 45 2.07 -13.10 -10.18
CA ARG A 45 2.12 -13.33 -11.63
C ARG A 45 0.76 -13.66 -12.19
N HIS A 46 0.00 -14.53 -11.52
CA HIS A 46 -1.35 -14.88 -11.92
C HIS A 46 -2.29 -13.68 -11.87
N TYR A 47 -2.26 -12.88 -10.80
CA TYR A 47 -3.07 -11.69 -10.65
C TYR A 47 -2.84 -10.69 -11.79
N PHE A 48 -1.56 -10.41 -12.09
CA PHE A 48 -1.15 -9.46 -13.12
C PHE A 48 -1.10 -10.03 -14.54
N GLY A 49 -1.51 -11.28 -14.75
CA GLY A 49 -1.55 -11.89 -16.08
C GLY A 49 -0.20 -12.26 -16.68
N ILE A 50 0.86 -12.33 -15.86
CA ILE A 50 2.21 -12.61 -16.34
C ILE A 50 2.37 -14.12 -16.59
N GLY A 51 2.70 -14.46 -17.84
CA GLY A 51 2.84 -15.86 -18.27
C GLY A 51 1.51 -16.58 -18.49
N VAL A 52 0.41 -15.83 -18.58
CA VAL A 52 -0.91 -16.39 -18.92
C VAL A 52 -0.94 -16.77 -20.41
N PRO A 53 -1.44 -17.97 -20.78
CA PRO A 53 -1.56 -18.39 -22.18
C PRO A 53 -2.46 -17.47 -23.02
N PRO A 54 -2.32 -17.48 -24.36
CA PRO A 54 -3.23 -16.77 -25.25
C PRO A 54 -4.70 -17.10 -24.94
N GLY A 55 -5.52 -16.05 -24.71
CA GLY A 55 -6.95 -16.19 -24.37
C GLY A 55 -7.25 -16.23 -22.87
N GLY A 56 -6.26 -16.32 -21.99
CA GLY A 56 -6.48 -16.14 -20.56
C GLY A 56 -6.73 -14.67 -20.21
N VAL A 57 -7.80 -14.41 -19.47
CA VAL A 57 -8.17 -13.06 -19.04
C VAL A 57 -7.59 -12.82 -17.64
N PRO A 58 -6.66 -11.86 -17.46
CA PRO A 58 -6.15 -11.54 -16.14
C PRO A 58 -7.24 -10.94 -15.26
N PHE A 59 -6.97 -10.85 -13.96
CA PHE A 59 -7.86 -10.12 -13.06
C PHE A 59 -8.02 -8.69 -13.55
N THR A 60 -9.26 -8.19 -13.60
CA THR A 60 -9.53 -6.80 -14.01
C THR A 60 -8.73 -5.80 -13.18
N GLY A 61 -8.58 -6.09 -11.87
CA GLY A 61 -7.82 -5.26 -10.95
C GLY A 61 -6.33 -5.11 -11.28
N SER A 62 -5.76 -5.98 -12.13
CA SER A 62 -4.39 -5.79 -12.65
C SER A 62 -4.22 -4.50 -13.47
N ARG A 63 -5.33 -3.89 -13.91
CA ARG A 63 -5.36 -2.63 -14.65
C ARG A 63 -5.47 -1.41 -13.73
N PHE A 64 -5.72 -1.59 -12.44
CA PHE A 64 -6.06 -0.52 -11.50
C PHE A 64 -5.00 0.58 -11.44
N GLU A 65 -3.71 0.25 -11.46
CA GLU A 65 -2.61 1.21 -11.42
C GLU A 65 -2.42 1.90 -12.76
N HIS A 66 -2.53 1.15 -13.86
CA HIS A 66 -2.02 1.61 -15.16
C HIS A 66 -3.11 2.12 -16.11
N LEU A 67 -4.40 1.95 -15.77
CA LEU A 67 -5.48 2.43 -16.62
C LEU A 67 -5.31 3.93 -16.91
N ALA A 68 -5.35 4.28 -18.20
CA ALA A 68 -5.12 5.64 -18.71
C ALA A 68 -3.76 6.27 -18.34
N GLY A 69 -2.75 5.49 -17.95
CA GLY A 69 -1.44 5.99 -17.53
C GLY A 69 -1.29 6.26 -16.03
N GLY A 70 -2.29 5.89 -15.21
CA GLY A 70 -2.23 5.95 -13.75
C GLY A 70 -2.72 7.23 -13.10
N GLY A 71 -3.36 7.11 -11.94
CA GLY A 71 -4.06 8.22 -11.29
C GLY A 71 -3.12 9.20 -10.59
N ASP A 72 -1.86 8.86 -10.46
CA ASP A 72 -0.80 9.60 -9.79
C ASP A 72 0.08 10.41 -10.76
N ARG A 73 -0.17 10.35 -12.07
CA ARG A 73 0.56 11.15 -13.06
C ARG A 73 0.37 12.66 -12.81
N PRO A 74 1.42 13.49 -12.95
CA PRO A 74 1.41 14.89 -12.49
C PRO A 74 0.24 15.75 -13.00
N GLU A 75 -0.26 15.48 -14.21
CA GLU A 75 -1.31 16.26 -14.86
C GLU A 75 -2.71 16.02 -14.27
N VAL A 76 -2.88 14.93 -13.51
CA VAL A 76 -4.16 14.54 -12.92
C VAL A 76 -4.06 14.16 -11.45
N ALA A 77 -2.86 14.04 -10.85
CA ALA A 77 -2.64 13.55 -9.49
C ALA A 77 -3.53 14.23 -8.44
N ASP A 78 -3.86 15.51 -8.64
CA ASP A 78 -4.58 16.34 -7.69
C ASP A 78 -6.07 16.54 -8.03
N ARG A 79 -6.63 15.71 -8.91
CA ARG A 79 -8.07 15.68 -9.22
C ARG A 79 -8.53 14.26 -9.52
N ILE A 80 -9.74 13.90 -9.15
CA ILE A 80 -10.30 12.59 -9.52
C ILE A 80 -10.92 12.72 -10.91
N THR A 81 -10.52 11.86 -11.84
CA THR A 81 -11.01 11.88 -13.23
C THR A 81 -11.97 10.73 -13.53
N ALA A 82 -12.63 10.76 -14.68
CA ALA A 82 -13.51 9.67 -15.11
C ALA A 82 -12.74 8.33 -15.22
N GLU A 83 -11.47 8.38 -15.64
CA GLU A 83 -10.59 7.22 -15.69
C GLU A 83 -10.28 6.65 -14.30
N ASP A 84 -10.17 7.49 -13.27
CA ASP A 84 -10.01 7.03 -11.90
C ASP A 84 -11.26 6.29 -11.41
N LEU A 85 -12.46 6.76 -11.78
CA LEU A 85 -13.73 6.09 -11.46
C LEU A 85 -13.85 4.73 -12.17
N VAL A 86 -13.40 4.62 -13.42
CA VAL A 86 -13.33 3.33 -14.14
C VAL A 86 -12.28 2.42 -13.53
N ALA A 87 -11.10 2.95 -13.15
CA ALA A 87 -10.05 2.18 -12.50
C ALA A 87 -10.57 1.56 -11.19
N VAL A 88 -11.25 2.32 -10.34
CA VAL A 88 -11.84 1.82 -9.09
C VAL A 88 -12.82 0.67 -9.33
N GLN A 89 -13.62 0.71 -10.41
CA GLN A 89 -14.52 -0.39 -10.80
C GLN A 89 -13.79 -1.69 -11.13
N THR A 90 -12.54 -1.62 -11.60
CA THR A 90 -11.73 -2.83 -11.84
C THR A 90 -11.42 -3.60 -10.55
N LEU A 91 -11.58 -2.96 -9.38
CA LEU A 91 -11.48 -3.55 -8.05
C LEU A 91 -12.85 -3.92 -7.46
N SER A 92 -13.86 -4.14 -8.30
CA SER A 92 -15.19 -4.64 -7.94
C SER A 92 -15.99 -3.72 -7.01
N VAL A 93 -15.77 -2.41 -7.08
CA VAL A 93 -16.61 -1.41 -6.39
C VAL A 93 -16.94 -0.25 -7.31
N THR A 94 -18.12 0.34 -7.15
CA THR A 94 -18.58 1.43 -8.03
C THR A 94 -18.90 2.66 -7.18
N VAL A 95 -18.35 3.82 -7.57
CA VAL A 95 -18.78 5.11 -7.00
C VAL A 95 -20.20 5.40 -7.51
N PRO A 96 -21.17 5.74 -6.65
CA PRO A 96 -22.53 6.06 -7.09
C PRO A 96 -22.54 7.18 -8.13
N ALA A 97 -23.41 7.07 -9.14
CA ALA A 97 -23.41 7.99 -10.28
C ALA A 97 -23.61 9.47 -9.89
N SER A 98 -24.47 9.76 -8.91
CA SER A 98 -24.65 11.13 -8.39
C SER A 98 -23.37 11.69 -7.77
N VAL A 99 -22.63 10.86 -7.03
CA VAL A 99 -21.34 11.24 -6.42
C VAL A 99 -20.27 11.38 -7.49
N ALA A 100 -20.24 10.48 -8.48
CA ALA A 100 -19.34 10.58 -9.62
C ALA A 100 -19.53 11.91 -10.38
N LEU A 101 -20.77 12.33 -10.63
CA LEU A 101 -21.05 13.61 -11.28
C LEU A 101 -20.58 14.81 -10.44
N ASP A 102 -20.84 14.81 -9.12
CA ASP A 102 -20.36 15.89 -8.24
C ASP A 102 -18.82 15.92 -8.10
N ILE A 103 -18.16 14.75 -8.16
CA ILE A 103 -16.70 14.66 -8.24
C ILE A 103 -16.16 15.27 -9.55
N LEU A 104 -16.83 15.03 -10.67
CA LEU A 104 -16.33 15.44 -11.99
C LEU A 104 -16.68 16.90 -12.33
N GLU A 105 -17.85 17.37 -11.89
CA GLU A 105 -18.46 18.61 -12.36
C GLU A 105 -18.85 19.56 -11.23
N GLY A 106 -18.85 19.08 -9.98
CA GLY A 106 -19.42 19.78 -8.84
C GLY A 106 -18.44 20.20 -7.75
N SER A 107 -19.01 20.62 -6.62
CA SER A 107 -18.26 21.17 -5.48
C SER A 107 -17.44 20.11 -4.76
N LEU A 108 -17.87 18.85 -4.78
CA LEU A 108 -17.14 17.75 -4.17
C LEU A 108 -15.79 17.55 -4.86
N GLY A 109 -15.74 17.61 -6.19
CA GLY A 109 -14.51 17.57 -6.96
C GLY A 109 -13.51 18.66 -6.58
N VAL A 110 -13.98 19.91 -6.44
CA VAL A 110 -13.16 21.06 -6.04
C VAL A 110 -12.56 20.87 -4.65
N ARG A 111 -13.39 20.44 -3.68
CA ARG A 111 -12.94 20.19 -2.30
C ARG A 111 -11.92 19.05 -2.22
N LEU A 112 -12.18 17.95 -2.91
CA LEU A 112 -11.26 16.81 -2.99
C LEU A 112 -9.94 17.20 -3.66
N SER A 113 -9.99 18.05 -4.69
CA SER A 113 -8.78 18.55 -5.34
C SER A 113 -7.88 19.34 -4.38
N GLY A 114 -8.46 20.26 -3.59
CA GLY A 114 -7.72 20.99 -2.56
C GLY A 114 -7.07 20.08 -1.50
N LEU A 115 -7.79 19.03 -1.07
CA LEU A 115 -7.23 18.04 -0.15
C LEU A 115 -6.13 17.19 -0.79
N LEU A 116 -6.30 16.76 -2.05
CA LEU A 116 -5.28 16.01 -2.77
C LEU A 116 -3.99 16.82 -2.93
N GLN A 117 -4.07 18.11 -3.27
CA GLN A 117 -2.89 18.98 -3.37
C GLN A 117 -2.06 19.04 -2.07
N ALA A 118 -2.72 18.91 -0.92
CA ALA A 118 -2.07 18.89 0.38
C ALA A 118 -1.48 17.51 0.75
N ILE A 119 -1.82 16.44 0.02
CA ILE A 119 -1.27 15.10 0.22
C ILE A 119 -0.02 14.93 -0.68
N PRO A 120 1.16 14.62 -0.12
CA PRO A 120 2.38 14.40 -0.89
C PRO A 120 2.21 13.40 -2.04
N ARG A 121 2.74 13.71 -3.22
CA ARG A 121 2.56 12.92 -4.45
C ARG A 121 3.60 11.80 -4.61
N ASP A 122 4.86 12.09 -4.28
CA ASP A 122 6.00 11.28 -4.70
C ASP A 122 6.79 10.65 -3.53
N ILE A 123 6.09 10.28 -2.46
CA ILE A 123 6.66 9.64 -1.27
C ILE A 123 6.09 8.24 -1.08
N ASP A 124 6.94 7.27 -0.74
CA ASP A 124 6.48 5.96 -0.29
C ASP A 124 6.03 6.06 1.17
N MET A 125 4.98 5.31 1.54
CA MET A 125 4.49 5.29 2.93
C MET A 125 5.60 4.99 3.94
N VAL A 126 6.57 4.15 3.60
CA VAL A 126 7.70 3.81 4.48
C VAL A 126 8.56 5.03 4.80
N ASP A 127 8.66 5.99 3.89
CA ASP A 127 9.50 7.19 4.03
C ASP A 127 8.72 8.40 4.56
N ALA A 128 7.38 8.36 4.51
CA ALA A 128 6.53 9.44 4.97
C ALA A 128 6.58 9.61 6.50
N ASP A 129 6.38 10.85 6.96
CA ASP A 129 6.08 11.11 8.35
C ASP A 129 4.68 10.58 8.70
N ALA A 130 4.50 10.16 9.95
CA ALA A 130 3.25 9.53 10.39
C ALA A 130 2.04 10.47 10.34
N ASP A 131 2.27 11.78 10.48
CA ASP A 131 1.25 12.83 10.43
C ASP A 131 0.56 12.94 9.06
N VAL A 132 1.25 12.54 7.98
CA VAL A 132 0.69 12.51 6.61
C VAL A 132 -0.47 11.51 6.49
N VAL A 133 -0.48 10.46 7.31
CA VAL A 133 -1.47 9.37 7.27
C VAL A 133 -2.24 9.21 8.60
N ALA A 134 -2.04 10.13 9.54
CA ALA A 134 -2.73 10.15 10.83
C ALA A 134 -4.15 10.72 10.70
N ASP A 135 -4.96 10.49 11.74
CA ASP A 135 -6.29 11.09 11.87
C ASP A 135 -6.17 12.64 11.82
N GLY A 136 -7.06 13.29 11.08
CA GLY A 136 -7.03 14.73 10.84
C GLY A 136 -6.06 15.20 9.75
N SER A 137 -5.22 14.32 9.19
CA SER A 137 -4.40 14.62 8.00
C SER A 137 -5.26 14.96 6.79
N SER A 138 -4.67 15.56 5.74
CA SER A 138 -5.40 15.80 4.48
C SER A 138 -5.88 14.50 3.82
N ALA A 139 -5.16 13.39 4.00
CA ALA A 139 -5.57 12.06 3.54
C ALA A 139 -6.82 11.57 4.28
N ASP A 140 -6.84 11.70 5.61
CA ASP A 140 -7.98 11.32 6.45
C ASP A 140 -9.21 12.20 6.17
N GLN A 141 -9.01 13.51 5.99
CA GLN A 141 -10.08 14.43 5.62
C GLN A 141 -10.67 14.12 4.23
N ALA A 142 -9.82 13.78 3.24
CA ALA A 142 -10.30 13.38 1.91
C ALA A 142 -11.10 12.07 1.95
N TRP A 143 -10.65 11.11 2.76
CA TRP A 143 -11.33 9.85 2.95
C TRP A 143 -12.67 10.04 3.67
N SER A 144 -12.69 10.85 4.72
CA SER A 144 -13.91 11.19 5.48
C SER A 144 -14.93 11.90 4.59
N LEU A 145 -14.49 12.88 3.80
CA LEU A 145 -15.35 13.60 2.86
C LEU A 145 -16.01 12.67 1.82
N LEU A 146 -15.28 11.66 1.34
CA LEU A 146 -15.84 10.63 0.47
C LEU A 146 -16.84 9.73 1.24
N CYS A 147 -16.51 9.28 2.44
CA CYS A 147 -17.38 8.44 3.28
C CYS A 147 -18.68 9.12 3.71
N GLU A 148 -18.72 10.45 3.76
CA GLU A 148 -19.93 11.23 4.02
C GLU A 148 -20.95 11.18 2.87
N GLN A 149 -20.51 10.80 1.66
CA GLN A 149 -21.38 10.75 0.49
C GLN A 149 -22.28 9.51 0.51
N TYR A 150 -23.55 9.70 0.18
CA TYR A 150 -24.52 8.61 0.13
C TYR A 150 -24.07 7.50 -0.83
N GLY A 151 -23.97 6.27 -0.31
CA GLY A 151 -23.56 5.10 -1.07
C GLY A 151 -22.05 4.93 -1.25
N VAL A 152 -21.22 5.83 -0.69
CA VAL A 152 -19.77 5.68 -0.65
C VAL A 152 -19.36 5.16 0.72
N ASN A 153 -18.94 3.90 0.78
CA ASN A 153 -18.38 3.32 1.99
C ASN A 153 -16.85 3.50 2.05
N TRP A 154 -16.27 3.14 3.20
CA TRP A 154 -14.82 3.20 3.43
C TRP A 154 -13.95 2.45 2.40
N VAL A 155 -14.47 1.36 1.82
CA VAL A 155 -13.75 0.58 0.79
C VAL A 155 -13.67 1.38 -0.51
N ILE A 156 -14.78 2.02 -0.91
CA ILE A 156 -14.83 2.88 -2.11
C ILE A 156 -13.92 4.09 -1.92
N ALA A 157 -14.07 4.80 -0.79
CA ALA A 157 -13.25 5.97 -0.47
C ALA A 157 -11.74 5.65 -0.47
N GLY A 158 -11.36 4.55 0.19
CA GLY A 158 -9.97 4.09 0.23
C GLY A 158 -9.41 3.74 -1.17
N LYS A 159 -10.19 3.05 -2.02
CA LYS A 159 -9.76 2.71 -3.38
C LYS A 159 -9.62 3.94 -4.29
N VAL A 160 -10.45 4.96 -4.12
CA VAL A 160 -10.30 6.24 -4.83
C VAL A 160 -8.97 6.90 -4.44
N LEU A 161 -8.64 6.96 -3.15
CA LEU A 161 -7.40 7.59 -2.69
C LEU A 161 -6.15 6.78 -3.03
N ALA A 162 -6.22 5.44 -2.93
CA ALA A 162 -5.13 4.56 -3.35
C ALA A 162 -4.79 4.74 -4.84
N ARG A 163 -5.80 5.03 -5.68
CA ARG A 163 -5.58 5.35 -7.09
C ARG A 163 -4.81 6.67 -7.28
N LYS A 164 -5.05 7.67 -6.42
CA LYS A 164 -4.38 8.99 -6.50
C LYS A 164 -3.00 9.01 -5.85
N ARG A 165 -2.77 8.16 -4.85
CA ARG A 165 -1.54 8.10 -4.04
C ARG A 165 -1.08 6.66 -3.84
N PRO A 166 -0.79 5.90 -4.91
CA PRO A 166 -0.56 4.45 -4.84
C PRO A 166 0.69 4.08 -4.03
N ARG A 167 1.64 5.01 -3.89
CA ARG A 167 2.87 4.86 -3.08
C ARG A 167 2.65 5.13 -1.59
N LEU A 168 1.62 5.90 -1.24
CA LEU A 168 1.38 6.41 0.11
C LEU A 168 0.10 5.87 0.75
N LEU A 169 -0.96 5.60 0.00
CA LEU A 169 -2.26 5.15 0.51
C LEU A 169 -2.60 3.75 -0.05
N PRO A 170 -2.84 2.74 0.80
CA PRO A 170 -3.02 1.37 0.37
C PRO A 170 -4.45 1.12 -0.11
N VAL A 171 -4.61 0.17 -1.04
CA VAL A 171 -5.90 -0.48 -1.24
C VAL A 171 -6.23 -1.26 0.02
N TYR A 172 -7.45 -1.08 0.53
CA TYR A 172 -7.93 -1.76 1.72
C TYR A 172 -9.41 -2.13 1.53
N ASP A 173 -9.69 -3.44 1.54
CA ASP A 173 -11.04 -3.97 1.43
C ASP A 173 -11.37 -4.94 2.58
N ARG A 174 -12.56 -5.55 2.53
CA ARG A 174 -13.01 -6.46 3.59
C ARG A 174 -12.15 -7.72 3.71
N ILE A 175 -11.62 -8.22 2.60
CA ILE A 175 -10.77 -9.42 2.55
C ILE A 175 -9.42 -9.09 3.20
N VAL A 176 -8.78 -7.99 2.78
CA VAL A 176 -7.52 -7.53 3.36
C VAL A 176 -7.70 -7.22 4.84
N ARG A 177 -8.76 -6.49 5.21
CA ARG A 177 -9.12 -6.20 6.61
C ARG A 177 -9.26 -7.45 7.47
N CYS A 178 -9.86 -8.52 6.93
CA CYS A 178 -9.97 -9.80 7.63
C CYS A 178 -8.59 -10.45 7.79
N ALA A 179 -7.83 -10.56 6.70
CA ALA A 179 -6.51 -11.19 6.68
C ALA A 179 -5.52 -10.56 7.66
N VAL A 180 -5.54 -9.24 7.78
CA VAL A 180 -4.61 -8.48 8.61
C VAL A 180 -5.08 -8.27 10.06
N GLY A 181 -6.20 -8.90 10.45
CA GLY A 181 -6.67 -8.88 11.84
C GLY A 181 -7.37 -7.59 12.27
N ARG A 182 -7.90 -6.81 11.32
CA ARG A 182 -8.78 -5.64 11.58
C ARG A 182 -8.17 -4.57 12.50
N PRO A 183 -6.98 -4.03 12.19
CA PRO A 183 -6.40 -2.96 13.00
C PRO A 183 -7.34 -1.74 13.09
N PRO A 184 -7.37 -1.04 14.24
CA PRO A 184 -8.27 0.09 14.46
C PRO A 184 -7.96 1.28 13.53
N SER A 185 -6.68 1.59 13.30
CA SER A 185 -6.22 2.52 12.27
C SER A 185 -5.29 1.78 11.32
N PHE A 186 -5.80 1.42 10.14
CA PHE A 186 -5.03 0.59 9.20
C PHE A 186 -3.83 1.33 8.61
N TRP A 187 -3.98 2.61 8.26
CA TRP A 187 -2.90 3.39 7.66
C TRP A 187 -1.73 3.57 8.63
N LEU A 188 -1.99 3.99 9.88
CA LEU A 188 -0.95 4.12 10.90
C LEU A 188 -0.31 2.78 11.26
N ALA A 189 -1.11 1.72 11.38
CA ALA A 189 -0.57 0.39 11.64
C ALA A 189 0.34 -0.09 10.51
N LEU A 190 -0.06 0.11 9.24
CA LEU A 190 0.73 -0.29 8.08
C LEU A 190 2.00 0.57 7.95
N HIS A 191 1.89 1.87 8.17
CA HIS A 191 3.03 2.80 8.21
C HIS A 191 4.08 2.35 9.23
N ALA A 192 3.67 2.05 10.47
CA ALA A 192 4.56 1.54 11.49
C ALA A 192 5.19 0.19 11.08
N ALA A 193 4.36 -0.76 10.62
CA ALA A 193 4.83 -2.09 10.21
C ALA A 193 5.85 -2.05 9.05
N LEU A 194 5.71 -1.12 8.11
CA LEU A 194 6.65 -0.98 6.99
C LEU A 194 8.02 -0.43 7.42
N ARG A 195 8.08 0.29 8.54
CA ARG A 195 9.29 0.95 9.07
C ARG A 195 10.01 0.14 10.15
N GLU A 196 9.37 -0.89 10.68
CA GLU A 196 9.98 -1.84 11.64
C GLU A 196 11.18 -2.56 11.03
N ASP A 197 12.11 -2.98 11.90
CA ASP A 197 13.28 -3.81 11.54
C ASP A 197 14.05 -3.29 10.32
N ASP A 198 14.39 -2.00 10.34
CA ASP A 198 15.11 -1.33 9.24
C ASP A 198 14.40 -1.53 7.88
N ALA A 199 13.08 -1.30 7.89
CA ALA A 199 12.20 -1.47 6.74
C ALA A 199 12.25 -2.85 6.07
N ALA A 200 12.51 -3.93 6.84
CA ALA A 200 12.61 -5.29 6.31
C ALA A 200 11.36 -5.72 5.52
N LEU A 201 10.17 -5.39 6.02
CA LEU A 201 8.91 -5.68 5.34
C LEU A 201 8.82 -4.98 3.97
N TYR A 202 9.16 -3.69 3.91
CA TYR A 202 9.15 -2.94 2.66
C TYR A 202 10.17 -3.49 1.65
N ARG A 203 11.41 -3.76 2.08
CA ARG A 203 12.43 -4.38 1.23
C ARG A 203 11.96 -5.72 0.67
N ARG A 204 11.30 -6.55 1.50
CA ARG A 204 10.72 -7.82 1.06
C ARG A 204 9.64 -7.64 -0.01
N LEU A 205 8.80 -6.61 0.09
CA LEU A 205 7.80 -6.32 -0.95
C LEU A 205 8.46 -5.95 -2.27
N LEU A 206 9.56 -5.20 -2.26
CA LEU A 206 10.32 -4.86 -3.48
C LEU A 206 10.97 -6.11 -4.10
N GLU A 207 11.53 -7.01 -3.29
CA GLU A 207 12.06 -8.29 -3.77
C GLU A 207 10.97 -9.15 -4.43
N LEU A 208 9.80 -9.26 -3.81
CA LEU A 208 8.66 -10.01 -4.36
C LEU A 208 8.17 -9.39 -5.68
N ARG A 209 8.15 -8.06 -5.78
CA ARG A 209 7.84 -7.34 -7.02
C ARG A 209 8.79 -7.74 -8.15
N GLN A 210 10.09 -7.69 -7.88
CA GLN A 210 11.13 -8.06 -8.84
C GLN A 210 11.05 -9.54 -9.22
N ALA A 211 10.92 -10.44 -8.24
CA ALA A 211 10.81 -11.88 -8.47
C ALA A 211 9.57 -12.26 -9.30
N ALA A 212 8.45 -11.54 -9.14
CA ALA A 212 7.26 -11.73 -9.95
C ALA A 212 7.39 -11.13 -11.37
N GLY A 213 8.37 -10.25 -11.61
CA GLY A 213 8.54 -9.55 -12.88
C GLY A 213 7.53 -8.40 -13.08
N LEU A 214 7.09 -7.79 -11.98
CA LEU A 214 6.17 -6.64 -12.02
C LEU A 214 6.95 -5.34 -12.32
N PRO A 215 6.36 -4.38 -13.05
CA PRO A 215 7.01 -3.11 -13.32
C PRO A 215 7.10 -2.24 -12.05
N GLU A 216 8.06 -1.30 -12.05
CA GLU A 216 8.27 -0.31 -10.97
C GLU A 216 7.02 0.53 -10.66
N THR A 217 6.14 0.69 -11.65
CA THR A 217 4.85 1.39 -11.52
C THR A 217 3.84 0.67 -10.61
N VAL A 218 4.06 -0.61 -10.29
CA VAL A 218 3.33 -1.29 -9.21
C VAL A 218 4.02 -0.97 -7.89
N SER A 219 3.33 -0.25 -7.00
CA SER A 219 3.88 0.15 -5.70
C SER A 219 4.05 -1.04 -4.75
N ALA A 220 4.92 -0.90 -3.75
CA ALA A 220 5.06 -1.88 -2.67
C ALA A 220 3.73 -2.14 -1.95
N LEU A 221 2.91 -1.09 -1.77
CA LEU A 221 1.58 -1.20 -1.16
C LEU A 221 0.66 -2.08 -2.00
N ARG A 222 0.70 -1.98 -3.33
CA ARG A 222 -0.09 -2.84 -4.19
C ARG A 222 0.40 -4.29 -4.17
N VAL A 223 1.72 -4.50 -4.13
CA VAL A 223 2.28 -5.86 -3.97
C VAL A 223 1.77 -6.47 -2.67
N CYS A 224 1.77 -5.71 -1.58
CA CYS A 224 1.25 -6.15 -0.29
C CYS A 224 -0.25 -6.51 -0.38
N ASP A 225 -1.07 -5.61 -0.91
CA ASP A 225 -2.51 -5.81 -1.07
C ASP A 225 -2.82 -7.08 -1.90
N VAL A 226 -2.25 -7.22 -3.10
CA VAL A 226 -2.50 -8.38 -3.96
C VAL A 226 -2.01 -9.68 -3.32
N ALA A 227 -0.81 -9.68 -2.71
CA ALA A 227 -0.26 -10.87 -2.07
C ALA A 227 -1.14 -11.33 -0.89
N VAL A 228 -1.56 -10.40 -0.04
CA VAL A 228 -2.46 -10.67 1.09
C VAL A 228 -3.82 -11.17 0.60
N TRP A 229 -4.39 -10.49 -0.41
CA TRP A 229 -5.70 -10.82 -0.95
C TRP A 229 -5.72 -12.22 -1.60
N MET A 230 -4.73 -12.53 -2.44
CA MET A 230 -4.61 -13.83 -3.10
C MET A 230 -4.42 -14.96 -2.08
N ASN A 231 -3.53 -14.76 -1.11
CA ASN A 231 -3.27 -15.73 -0.06
C ASN A 231 -4.53 -16.00 0.76
N HIS A 232 -5.20 -14.95 1.27
CA HIS A 232 -6.37 -15.11 2.12
C HIS A 232 -7.57 -15.74 1.38
N ARG A 233 -7.79 -15.35 0.12
CA ARG A 233 -8.82 -15.94 -0.73
C ARG A 233 -8.60 -17.44 -0.95
N ALA A 234 -7.35 -17.89 -1.11
CA ALA A 234 -7.02 -19.30 -1.30
C ALA A 234 -7.32 -20.17 -0.07
N VAL A 235 -7.37 -19.58 1.14
CA VAL A 235 -7.72 -20.32 2.38
C VAL A 235 -9.24 -20.48 2.53
N GLY A 236 -10.06 -19.84 1.68
CA GLY A 236 -11.53 -20.03 1.69
C GLY A 236 -12.22 -19.48 2.94
N HIS A 237 -11.63 -18.49 3.60
CA HIS A 237 -12.23 -17.85 4.79
C HIS A 237 -13.53 -17.12 4.44
N ALA A 238 -14.61 -17.44 5.15
CA ALA A 238 -15.84 -16.65 5.12
C ALA A 238 -15.61 -15.31 5.84
N CYS A 239 -15.18 -14.30 5.07
CA CYS A 239 -14.99 -12.95 5.57
C CYS A 239 -16.34 -12.26 5.81
N PRO A 240 -16.62 -11.74 7.03
CA PRO A 240 -17.81 -10.91 7.29
C PRO A 240 -17.79 -9.55 6.58
#